data_AF-D8KXI8-F1
#
_entry.id   AF-D8KXI8-F1
#
_cell.length_a   1.000
_cell.length_b   1.000
_cell.length_c   1.000
_cell.angle_alpha   90.00
_cell.angle_beta   90.00
_cell.angle_gamma   90.00
#
_symmetry.space_group_name_H-M   'P 1'
#
loop_
_entity.id
_entity.type
_entity.pdbx_description
1 polymer ?
#
loop_
_entity_poly.entity_id
_entity_poly.type
_entity_poly.pdbx_seq_one_letter_code
_entity_poly.pdbx_strand_id
1 'polypeptide(L)' 'RNKIDVPGRINSIEYDPNRNTYICLVNYEDGEKKYILHPRGIKIGDIIISSSKASISGGNALPL' A
#
# COMPACT_ATOMS: atom_id res chain seq x y z
N ARG A 1 1.64 5.66 8.73
CA ARG A 1 0.59 4.69 8.33
C ARG A 1 0.01 4.12 9.62
N ASN A 2 -1.30 4.12 9.80
CA ASN A 2 -1.88 3.79 11.12
C ASN A 2 -2.05 2.28 11.37
N LYS A 3 -1.98 1.45 10.32
CA LYS A 3 -1.89 0.00 10.47
C LYS A 3 -0.43 -0.40 10.46
N ILE A 4 0.02 -1.01 11.56
CA ILE A 4 1.38 -1.49 11.76
C ILE A 4 1.31 -3.03 11.82
N ASP A 5 2.26 -3.72 11.22
CA ASP A 5 2.39 -5.19 11.15
C ASP A 5 1.24 -5.95 10.46
N VAL A 6 0.38 -5.26 9.71
CA VAL A 6 -0.66 -5.91 8.89
C VAL A 6 -0.24 -5.88 7.42
N PRO A 7 0.02 -7.04 6.78
CA PRO A 7 0.29 -7.09 5.36
C PRO A 7 -1.00 -6.81 4.58
N GLY A 8 -0.86 -6.07 3.48
CA GLY A 8 -1.93 -5.79 2.54
C GLY A 8 -1.50 -6.08 1.13
N ARG A 9 -2.40 -6.64 0.33
CA ARG A 9 -2.18 -6.96 -1.07
C ARG A 9 -2.84 -5.93 -1.96
N ILE A 10 -2.16 -5.54 -3.03
CA ILE A 10 -2.71 -4.58 -3.99
C ILE A 10 -3.70 -5.28 -4.92
N ASN A 11 -4.94 -4.81 -4.86
CA ASN A 11 -6.06 -5.35 -5.59
C ASN A 11 -6.24 -4.67 -6.96
N SER A 12 -6.16 -3.34 -6.99
CA SER A 12 -6.35 -2.54 -8.20
C SER A 12 -5.52 -1.26 -8.15
N ILE A 13 -5.22 -0.72 -9.33
CA ILE A 13 -4.61 0.60 -9.50
C ILE A 13 -5.61 1.43 -10.31
N GLU A 14 -6.02 2.55 -9.76
CA GLU A 14 -7.12 3.38 -10.28
C GLU A 14 -6.64 4.81 -10.46
N TYR A 15 -7.20 5.49 -11.46
CA TYR A 15 -6.97 6.91 -11.68
C TYR A 15 -7.91 7.71 -10.78
N ASP A 16 -7.38 8.64 -9.99
CA ASP A 16 -8.14 9.53 -9.14
C ASP A 16 -8.14 10.94 -9.75
N PRO A 17 -9.26 11.43 -10.31
CA PRO A 17 -9.30 12.72 -11.00
C PRO A 17 -9.04 13.92 -10.08
N ASN A 18 -9.10 13.75 -8.76
CA ASN A 18 -8.81 14.79 -7.78
C ASN A 18 -7.30 14.94 -7.49
N ARG A 19 -6.44 14.16 -8.16
CA ARG A 19 -4.97 14.21 -8.01
C ARG A 19 -4.24 13.78 -9.28
N ASN A 20 -2.99 14.20 -9.39
CA ASN A 20 -2.13 13.81 -10.52
C ASN A 20 -1.51 12.40 -10.37
N THR A 21 -1.73 11.71 -9.24
CA THR A 21 -1.14 10.40 -8.93
C THR A 21 -2.20 9.31 -8.90
N TYR A 22 -1.87 8.14 -9.43
CA TYR A 22 -2.71 6.93 -9.31
C TYR A 22 -2.88 6.51 -7.84
N ILE A 23 -4.02 5.91 -7.53
CA ILE A 23 -4.27 5.29 -6.23
C ILE A 23 -4.29 3.78 -6.36
N CYS A 24 -3.93 3.08 -5.31
CA CYS A 24 -4.04 1.63 -5.24
C CYS A 24 -5.04 1.23 -4.17
N LEU A 25 -5.95 0.32 -4.51
CA LEU A 25 -6.77 -0.37 -3.53
C LEU A 25 -5.96 -1.49 -2.90
N VAL A 26 -5.83 -1.46 -1.58
CA VAL A 26 -5.09 -2.44 -0.79
C VAL A 26 -6.09 -3.21 0.06
N ASN A 27 -6.11 -4.53 -0.10
CA ASN A 27 -6.86 -5.44 0.76
C ASN A 27 -5.90 -5.96 1.84
N TYR A 28 -6.17 -5.61 3.09
CA TYR A 28 -5.42 -6.12 4.23
C TYR A 28 -5.91 -7.51 4.64
N GLU A 29 -5.05 -8.30 5.27
CA GLU A 29 -5.43 -9.64 5.76
C GLU A 29 -6.52 -9.61 6.83
N ASP A 30 -6.69 -8.49 7.53
CA ASP A 30 -7.78 -8.29 8.48
C ASP A 30 -9.15 -8.01 7.83
N GLY A 31 -9.22 -8.04 6.50
CA GLY A 31 -10.45 -7.87 5.73
C GLY A 31 -10.80 -6.41 5.41
N GLU A 32 -10.06 -5.43 5.96
CA GLU A 32 -10.25 -4.04 5.57
C GLU A 32 -9.64 -3.75 4.20
N LYS A 33 -10.28 -2.81 3.49
CA LYS A 33 -9.76 -2.25 2.25
C LYS A 33 -9.40 -0.79 2.47
N LYS A 34 -8.22 -0.37 2.02
CA LYS A 34 -7.83 1.06 2.02
C LYS A 34 -7.21 1.46 0.70
N TYR A 35 -7.44 2.70 0.33
CA TYR A 35 -6.70 3.32 -0.75
C TYR A 35 -5.37 3.89 -0.24
N ILE A 36 -4.32 3.68 -1.01
CA ILE A 36 -3.01 4.32 -0.82
C ILE A 36 -2.60 5.04 -2.10
N LEU A 37 -1.66 5.96 -2.00
CA LEU A 37 -0.97 6.48 -3.19
C LEU A 37 -0.17 5.36 -3.84
N HIS A 38 -0.22 5.29 -5.18
CA HIS A 38 0.56 4.33 -5.94
C HIS A 38 2.05 4.63 -5.83
N PRO A 39 2.84 3.77 -5.15
CA PRO A 39 4.28 3.93 -5.09
C PRO A 39 4.88 3.48 -6.42
N ARG A 40 5.92 4.18 -6.88
CA ARG A 40 6.57 3.84 -8.15
C ARG A 40 7.16 2.42 -8.08
N GLY A 41 6.87 1.61 -9.09
CA GLY A 41 7.45 0.26 -9.25
C GLY A 41 6.62 -0.86 -8.65
N ILE A 42 5.47 -0.54 -8.05
CA ILE A 42 4.54 -1.52 -7.51
C ILE A 42 3.59 -2.04 -8.59
N LYS A 43 3.15 -3.30 -8.48
CA LYS A 43 2.19 -3.94 -9.39
C LYS A 43 0.99 -4.51 -8.63
N ILE A 44 -0.07 -4.80 -9.38
CA ILE A 44 -1.23 -5.52 -8.86
C ILE A 44 -0.77 -6.89 -8.36
N GLY A 45 -1.17 -7.25 -7.15
CA GLY A 45 -0.79 -8.48 -6.50
C GLY A 45 0.41 -8.38 -5.56
N ASP A 46 1.16 -7.27 -5.57
CA ASP A 46 2.26 -7.04 -4.63
C ASP A 46 1.74 -6.89 -3.20
N ILE A 47 2.57 -7.31 -2.25
CA ILE A 47 2.30 -7.24 -0.81
C ILE A 47 3.09 -6.07 -0.22
N ILE A 48 2.40 -5.26 0.57
CA ILE A 48 2.96 -4.12 1.28
C ILE A 48 2.68 -4.26 2.77
N ILE A 49 3.66 -3.91 3.60
CA ILE A 49 3.52 -3.95 5.05
C ILE A 49 4.12 -2.68 5.64
N SER A 50 3.47 -2.15 6.68
CA SER A 50 4.02 -1.04 7.45
C SER A 50 4.51 -1.62 8.76
N SER A 51 5.82 -1.70 8.96
CA SER A 51 6.41 -2.20 10.20
C SER A 51 7.73 -1.48 10.43
N SER A 52 8.10 -1.28 11.70
CA SER A 52 9.42 -0.78 12.08
C SER A 52 10.54 -1.74 11.70
N LYS A 53 10.22 -3.03 11.51
CA LYS A 53 11.15 -4.08 11.05
C LYS A 53 10.94 -4.48 9.59
N ALA A 54 10.07 -3.78 8.85
CA ALA A 54 9.80 -4.11 7.46
C ALA A 54 11.08 -4.00 6.61
N SER A 55 11.31 -4.98 5.74
CA SER A 55 12.38 -4.90 4.74
C SER A 55 12.19 -3.64 3.88
N ILE A 56 13.30 -2.98 3.51
CA ILE A 56 13.25 -1.79 2.64
C ILE A 56 12.92 -2.25 1.22
N SER A 57 11.64 -2.44 0.94
CA SER A 57 11.08 -2.72 -0.38
C SER A 57 10.08 -1.64 -0.73
N GLY A 58 9.94 -1.34 -2.02
CA GLY A 58 8.99 -0.34 -2.52
C GLY A 58 7.59 -0.59 -1.98
N GLY A 59 7.03 0.35 -1.21
CA GLY A 59 5.70 0.26 -0.62
C GLY A 59 5.64 0.09 0.90
N ASN A 60 6.76 -0.30 1.53
CA ASN A 60 6.84 -0.41 2.98
C ASN A 60 7.05 0.97 3.63
N ALA A 61 6.38 1.19 4.76
CA ALA A 61 6.50 2.44 5.51
C ALA A 61 7.24 2.19 6.83
N LEU A 62 8.35 2.91 7.03
CA LEU A 62 9.16 2.90 8.24
C LEU A 62 8.88 4.16 9.07
N PRO A 63 8.97 4.09 10.41
CA PRO A 63 9.01 5.29 11.25
C PRO A 63 10.27 6.12 10.93
N LEU A 64 10.12 7.45 10.98
CA LEU A 64 11.23 8.42 10.83
C LEU A 64 12.11 8.43 12.08
#